data_AF-A0A950AKS3-F1
#
_entry.id   AF-A0A950AKS3-F1
#
_cell.length_a   1.000
_cell.length_b   1.000
_cell.length_c   1.000
_cell.angle_alpha   90.00
_cell.angle_beta   90.00
_cell.angle_gamma   90.00
#
_symmetry.space_group_name_H-M   'P 1'
#
loop_
_entity.id
_entity.type
_entity.pdbx_description
1 polymer ?
#
loop_
_entity_poly.entity_id
_entity_poly.type
_entity_poly.pdbx_seq_one_letter_code
_entity_poly.pdbx_strand_id
1 'polypeptide(L)'
;GVERPTLEVLRAAAGSHRGALAQGAAFAAKARQRAGNSAPHTEAACRVYCALSADEAARMTDDALNGLPNDGAVPAFEVWRGRIQERLAEV
;
A
#
# COMPACT_ATOMS: atom_id res chain seq x y z
N GLY A 1 15.28 4.80 9.40
CA GLY A 1 13.93 4.19 9.41
C GLY A 1 13.48 4.05 10.85
N VAL A 2 12.26 3.59 11.09
CA VAL A 2 11.79 3.21 12.43
C VAL A 2 11.82 1.69 12.58
N GLU A 3 11.95 1.20 13.81
CA GLU A 3 11.98 -0.23 14.11
C GLU A 3 10.60 -0.86 14.09
N ARG A 4 10.57 -2.19 13.91
CA ARG A 4 9.32 -2.98 13.81
C ARG A 4 8.33 -2.76 14.96
N PRO A 5 8.74 -2.69 16.24
CA PRO A 5 7.79 -2.44 17.34
C PRO A 5 7.03 -1.11 17.17
N THR A 6 7.71 -0.06 16.70
CA THR A 6 7.08 1.23 16.43
C THR A 6 6.07 1.13 15.29
N LEU A 7 6.38 0.34 14.26
CA LEU A 7 5.43 0.08 13.17
C LEU A 7 4.17 -0.62 13.69
N GLU A 8 4.32 -1.63 14.55
CA GLU A 8 3.21 -2.39 15.13
C GLU A 8 2.32 -1.52 16.02
N VAL A 9 2.91 -0.62 16.82
CA VAL A 9 2.18 0.38 17.62
C VAL A 9 1.35 1.29 16.71
N LEU A 10 1.93 1.80 15.61
CA LEU A 10 1.20 2.64 14.67
C LEU A 10 0.05 1.87 13.99
N ARG A 11 0.27 0.60 13.64
CA ARG A 11 -0.78 -0.26 13.06
C ARG A 11 -1.98 -0.40 14.01
N ALA A 12 -1.72 -0.59 15.31
CA ALA A 12 -2.77 -0.68 16.32
C ALA A 12 -3.48 0.67 16.51
N ALA A 13 -2.72 1.77 16.59
CA ALA A 13 -3.26 3.11 16.79
C ALA A 13 -4.10 3.62 15.60
N ALA A 14 -3.84 3.13 14.39
CA ALA A 14 -4.55 3.58 13.19
C ALA A 14 -6.06 3.23 13.18
N GLY A 15 -6.52 2.23 13.93
CA GLY A 15 -7.95 1.92 14.07
C GLY A 15 -8.67 1.76 12.73
N SER A 16 -9.70 2.59 12.48
CA SER A 16 -10.45 2.65 11.22
C SER A 16 -9.62 3.09 10.01
N HIS A 17 -8.46 3.71 10.21
CA HIS A 17 -7.57 4.19 9.16
C HIS A 17 -6.50 3.18 8.75
N ARG A 18 -6.58 1.92 9.23
CA ARG A 18 -5.62 0.86 8.88
C ARG A 18 -5.52 0.62 7.37
N GLY A 19 -6.64 0.68 6.64
CA GLY A 19 -6.62 0.56 5.17
C GLY A 19 -5.84 1.67 4.49
N ALA A 20 -6.02 2.92 4.96
CA ALA A 20 -5.26 4.06 4.44
C ALA A 20 -3.77 3.98 4.81
N LEU A 21 -3.43 3.51 6.01
CA LEU A 21 -2.06 3.28 6.45
C LEU A 21 -1.35 2.24 5.56
N ALA A 22 -2.01 1.11 5.30
CA ALA A 22 -1.48 0.07 4.42
C ALA A 22 -1.32 0.56 2.98
N GLN A 23 -2.32 1.29 2.44
CA GLN A 23 -2.24 1.89 1.12
C GLN A 23 -1.02 2.83 0.98
N GLY A 24 -0.75 3.66 1.99
CA GLY A 24 0.42 4.54 2.00
C GLY A 24 1.74 3.78 1.94
N ALA A 25 1.85 2.66 2.65
CA ALA A 25 3.03 1.79 2.58
C ALA A 25 3.20 1.14 1.21
N ALA A 26 2.11 0.66 0.60
CA ALA A 26 2.12 0.11 -0.76
C ALA A 26 2.55 1.16 -1.81
N PHE A 27 2.10 2.41 -1.67
CA PHE A 27 2.52 3.51 -2.55
C PHE A 27 4.01 3.83 -2.39
N ALA A 28 4.52 3.86 -1.14
CA ALA A 28 5.94 4.06 -0.89
C ALA A 28 6.78 2.93 -1.50
N ALA A 29 6.32 1.68 -1.39
CA ALA A 29 6.96 0.54 -2.03
C ALA A 29 6.99 0.69 -3.56
N LYS A 30 5.86 1.06 -4.17
CA LYS A 30 5.80 1.26 -5.62
C LYS A 30 6.70 2.40 -6.10
N ALA A 31 6.72 3.52 -5.38
CA ALA A 31 7.58 4.66 -5.70
C ALA A 31 9.07 4.27 -5.67
N ARG A 32 9.50 3.54 -4.63
CA ARG A 32 10.89 3.08 -4.52
C ARG A 32 11.26 2.05 -5.59
N GLN A 33 10.35 1.13 -5.89
CA GLN A 33 10.54 0.15 -6.97
C GLN A 33 10.74 0.87 -8.31
N ARG A 34 9.90 1.86 -8.64
CA ARG A 34 10.05 2.67 -9.86
C ARG A 34 11.34 3.46 -9.90
N ALA A 35 11.82 3.94 -8.75
CA ALA A 35 13.07 4.67 -8.62
C ALA A 35 14.32 3.76 -8.56
N GLY A 36 14.16 2.44 -8.54
CA GLY A 36 15.27 1.49 -8.39
C GLY A 36 16.00 1.59 -7.05
N ASN A 37 15.34 2.11 -5.99
CA ASN A 37 15.95 2.41 -4.70
C ASN A 37 15.20 1.76 -3.51
N SER A 38 14.94 0.46 -3.64
CA SER A 38 14.35 -0.36 -2.58
C SER A 38 15.04 -0.17 -1.24
N ALA A 39 14.25 -0.11 -0.17
CA ALA A 39 14.75 0.23 1.15
C ALA A 39 14.25 -0.77 2.22
N PRO A 40 15.14 -1.28 3.11
CA PRO A 40 14.76 -2.25 4.14
C PRO A 40 13.62 -1.78 5.05
N HIS A 41 13.53 -0.47 5.31
CA HIS A 41 12.48 0.11 6.13
C HIS A 41 11.13 0.18 5.43
N THR A 42 11.09 0.21 4.09
CA THR A 42 9.84 0.08 3.32
C THR A 42 9.39 -1.37 3.26
N GLU A 43 10.32 -2.33 3.15
CA GLU A 43 10.03 -3.76 3.32
C GLU A 43 9.40 -4.04 4.68
N ALA A 44 10.03 -3.58 5.77
CA ALA A 44 9.50 -3.75 7.13
C ALA A 44 8.10 -3.15 7.30
N ALA A 45 7.86 -1.94 6.75
CA ALA A 45 6.55 -1.30 6.77
C ALA A 45 5.49 -2.09 6.00
N CYS A 46 5.80 -2.60 4.81
CA CYS A 46 4.86 -3.42 4.03
C CYS A 46 4.53 -4.73 4.75
N ARG A 47 5.51 -5.37 5.39
CA ARG A 47 5.28 -6.60 6.16
C ARG A 47 4.33 -6.35 7.34
N VAL A 48 4.44 -5.21 8.01
CA VAL A 48 3.59 -4.89 9.17
C VAL A 48 2.21 -4.36 8.74
N TYR A 49 2.15 -3.47 7.76
CA TYR A 49 0.91 -2.78 7.39
C TYR A 49 0.09 -3.50 6.34
N CYS A 50 0.76 -4.12 5.36
CA CYS A 50 0.12 -4.77 4.21
C CYS A 50 0.11 -6.30 4.30
N ALA A 51 0.80 -6.90 5.28
CA ALA A 51 1.06 -8.35 5.36
C ALA A 51 1.78 -8.93 4.12
N LEU A 52 2.47 -8.08 3.36
CA LEU A 52 3.13 -8.42 2.09
C LEU A 52 4.58 -7.92 2.08
N SER A 53 5.42 -8.47 1.20
CA SER A 53 6.69 -7.81 0.84
C SER A 53 6.43 -6.46 0.17
N ALA A 54 7.45 -5.59 0.15
CA ALA A 54 7.40 -4.35 -0.62
C ALA A 54 7.14 -4.63 -2.11
N ASP A 55 7.74 -5.69 -2.65
CA ASP A 55 7.56 -6.05 -4.06
C ASP A 55 6.15 -6.58 -4.36
N GLU A 56 5.55 -7.38 -3.48
CA GLU A 56 4.16 -7.82 -3.60
C GLU A 56 3.19 -6.65 -3.46
N ALA A 57 3.41 -5.76 -2.48
CA ALA A 57 2.58 -4.57 -2.30
C ALA A 57 2.70 -3.62 -3.51
N ALA A 58 3.89 -3.45 -4.07
CA ALA A 58 4.09 -2.68 -5.30
C ALA A 58 3.37 -3.32 -6.50
N ARG A 59 3.49 -4.64 -6.69
CA ARG A 59 2.76 -5.38 -7.74
C ARG A 59 1.24 -5.22 -7.61
N MET A 60 0.70 -5.33 -6.40
CA MET A 60 -0.73 -5.12 -6.15
C MET A 60 -1.20 -3.74 -6.64
N THR A 61 -0.36 -2.70 -6.48
CA THR A 61 -0.69 -1.36 -6.97
C THR A 61 -0.72 -1.28 -8.50
N ASP A 62 0.12 -2.03 -9.20
CA ASP A 62 0.06 -2.12 -10.66
C ASP A 62 -1.16 -2.92 -11.11
N ASP A 63 -1.45 -4.05 -10.45
CA ASP A 63 -2.59 -4.90 -10.78
C ASP A 63 -3.91 -4.12 -10.69
N ALA A 64 -4.02 -3.21 -9.72
CA ALA A 64 -5.18 -2.37 -9.54
C ALA A 64 -5.40 -1.34 -10.66
N LEU A 65 -4.36 -1.02 -11.46
CA LEU A 65 -4.46 -0.12 -12.63
C LEU A 65 -5.20 -0.77 -13.80
N ASN A 66 -5.28 -2.11 -13.83
CA ASN A 66 -5.90 -2.82 -14.94
C ASN A 66 -7.41 -2.51 -15.01
N GLY A 67 -7.89 -2.12 -16.20
CA GLY A 67 -9.31 -1.85 -16.45
C GLY A 67 -9.87 -0.71 -15.59
N LEU A 68 -9.09 0.36 -15.36
CA LEU A 68 -9.64 1.59 -14.80
C LEU A 68 -10.55 2.29 -15.83
N PRO A 69 -11.65 2.92 -15.38
CA PRO A 69 -12.52 3.70 -16.27
C PRO A 69 -11.82 5.00 -16.67
N ASN A 70 -11.85 5.35 -17.96
CA ASN A 70 -11.25 6.59 -18.47
C ASN A 70 -12.20 7.80 -18.36
N ASP A 71 -13.50 7.57 -18.31
CA ASP A 71 -14.59 8.55 -18.39
C ASP A 71 -15.73 8.27 -17.39
N GLY A 72 -15.41 7.52 -16.32
CA GLY A 72 -16.38 7.20 -15.27
C GLY A 72 -16.74 8.42 -14.42
N ALA A 73 -17.90 8.35 -13.74
CA ALA A 73 -18.35 9.37 -12.79
C ALA A 73 -17.41 9.53 -11.58
N VAL A 74 -16.62 8.49 -11.26
CA VAL A 74 -15.60 8.50 -10.22
C VAL A 74 -14.23 8.61 -10.89
N PRO A 75 -13.33 9.51 -10.45
CA PRO A 75 -11.99 9.63 -11.01
C PRO A 75 -11.23 8.30 -10.97
N ALA A 76 -10.48 7.99 -12.03
CA ALA A 76 -9.71 6.73 -12.12
C ALA A 76 -8.77 6.53 -10.91
N PHE A 77 -8.20 7.60 -10.36
CA PHE A 77 -7.38 7.56 -9.15
C PHE A 77 -8.16 7.09 -7.91
N GLU A 78 -9.40 7.54 -7.75
CA GLU A 78 -10.27 7.16 -6.62
C GLU A 78 -10.66 5.68 -6.71
N VAL A 79 -10.99 5.22 -7.92
CA VAL A 79 -11.24 3.79 -8.18
C VAL A 79 -9.99 2.96 -7.89
N TRP A 80 -8.83 3.41 -8.37
CA TRP A 80 -7.55 2.72 -8.18
C TRP A 80 -7.17 2.56 -6.72
N ARG A 81 -7.19 3.67 -5.95
CA ARG A 81 -6.84 3.63 -4.53
C ARG A 81 -7.85 2.83 -3.71
N GLY A 82 -9.13 2.86 -4.09
CA GLY A 82 -10.19 2.04 -3.48
C GLY A 82 -9.92 0.55 -3.64
N ARG A 83 -9.66 0.09 -4.87
CA ARG A 83 -9.30 -1.32 -5.16
C ARG A 83 -8.10 -1.81 -4.34
N ILE A 84 -7.11 -0.94 -4.11
CA ILE A 84 -5.94 -1.28 -3.30
C ILE A 84 -6.34 -1.47 -1.83
N GLN A 85 -7.17 -0.57 -1.27
CA GLN A 85 -7.67 -0.73 0.10
C GLN A 85 -8.52 -1.98 0.28
N GLU A 86 -9.38 -2.30 -0.70
CA GLU A 86 -10.19 -3.52 -0.71
C GLU A 86 -9.29 -4.77 -0.67
N ARG A 87 -8.33 -4.87 -1.58
CA ARG A 87 -7.38 -6.00 -1.61
C ARG A 87 -6.58 -6.12 -0.31
N LEU A 88 -6.10 -5.01 0.25
CA LEU A 88 -5.35 -5.00 1.51
C LEU A 88 -6.20 -5.38 2.73
N ALA A 89 -7.53 -5.27 2.65
CA ALA A 89 -8.43 -5.72 3.70
C ALA A 89 -8.68 -7.25 3.67
N GLU A 90 -8.36 -7.91 2.55
CA GLU A 90 -8.52 -9.35 2.34
C GLU A 90 -7.27 -10.17 2.70
N VAL A 91 -6.12 -9.52 2.93
CA VAL A 91 -4.84 -10.14 3.32
C VAL A 91 -4.70 -10.23 4.83
#